data_AF-A0A7J6Q5M4-F1
#
_entry.id   AF-A0A7J6Q5M4-F1
#
_cell.length_a   1.000
_cell.length_b   1.000
_cell.length_c   1.000
_cell.angle_alpha   90.00
_cell.angle_beta   90.00
_cell.angle_gamma   90.00
#
_symmetry.space_group_name_H-M   'P 1'
#
loop_
_entity.id
_entity.type
_entity.pdbx_description
1 polymer ?
#
loop_
_entity_poly.entity_id
_entity_poly.type
_entity_poly.pdbx_seq_one_letter_code
_entity_poly.pdbx_strand_id
1 'polypeptide(L)'
;MVQQVLMVAEKPSIAEALAKSLCKGKYNSRRGASPVSQVHEFNGDFQGSPAWIKITSVAGHVYTIDFPPELNNWDRVDPAKLFESKTIQKERHGFVWESMLEELLHE
;
A
#
# COMPACT_ATOMS: atom_id res chain seq x y z
N MET A 1 12.70 -6.66 22.74
CA MET A 1 11.64 -6.45 21.73
C MET A 1 11.96 -7.29 20.52
N VAL A 2 10.99 -8.01 19.97
CA VAL A 2 11.14 -8.74 18.71
C VAL A 2 11.01 -7.73 17.56
N GLN A 3 11.89 -7.79 16.57
CA GLN A 3 11.86 -6.85 15.45
C GLN A 3 10.58 -7.05 14.62
N GLN A 4 9.88 -5.97 14.27
CA GLN A 4 8.76 -6.04 13.31
C GLN A 4 9.25 -5.64 11.92
N VAL A 5 8.85 -6.41 10.91
CA VAL A 5 9.22 -6.16 9.51
C VAL A 5 7.95 -6.11 8.68
N LEU A 6 7.65 -4.93 8.13
CA LEU A 6 6.57 -4.76 7.16
C LEU A 6 7.11 -4.93 5.74
N MET A 7 6.51 -5.84 4.98
CA MET A 7 6.77 -6.04 3.56
C MET A 7 5.52 -5.68 2.76
N VAL A 8 5.67 -4.89 1.71
CA VAL A 8 4.54 -4.36 0.92
C VAL A 8 4.72 -4.70 -0.55
N ALA A 9 3.83 -5.52 -1.10
CA ALA A 9 3.82 -5.89 -2.52
C ALA A 9 2.92 -4.96 -3.35
N GLU A 10 3.06 -4.97 -4.68
CA GLU A 10 2.23 -4.16 -5.60
C GLU A 10 0.79 -4.71 -5.75
N LYS A 11 0.60 -6.01 -5.51
CA LYS A 11 -0.67 -6.72 -5.73
C LYS A 11 -0.93 -7.76 -4.64
N PRO A 12 -2.21 -8.02 -4.30
CA PRO A 12 -2.58 -9.02 -3.29
C PRO A 12 -2.03 -10.42 -3.56
N SER A 13 -2.10 -10.88 -4.80
CA SER A 13 -1.59 -12.20 -5.18
C SER A 13 -0.09 -12.37 -4.98
N ILE A 14 0.69 -11.28 -5.10
CA ILE A 14 2.13 -11.29 -4.86
C ILE A 14 2.41 -11.37 -3.36
N ALA A 15 1.69 -10.61 -2.53
CA ALA A 15 1.83 -10.67 -1.07
C ALA A 15 1.53 -12.07 -0.53
N GLU A 16 0.47 -12.71 -1.03
CA GLU A 16 0.11 -14.07 -0.63
C GLU A 16 1.19 -15.09 -1.06
N ALA A 17 1.72 -14.96 -2.28
CA ALA A 17 2.79 -15.84 -2.77
C ALA A 17 4.08 -15.69 -1.94
N LEU A 18 4.44 -14.46 -1.56
CA LEU A 18 5.57 -14.19 -0.68
C LEU A 18 5.36 -14.79 0.70
N ALA A 19 4.17 -14.60 1.30
CA ALA A 19 3.86 -15.17 2.61
C ALA A 19 3.99 -16.70 2.62
N LYS A 20 3.40 -17.37 1.63
CA LYS A 20 3.52 -18.83 1.46
C LYS A 20 4.95 -19.31 1.29
N SER A 21 5.76 -18.58 0.53
CA SER A 21 7.14 -18.97 0.22
C SER A 21 8.11 -18.71 1.36
N LEU A 22 7.90 -17.63 2.11
CA LEU A 22 8.78 -17.19 3.20
C LEU A 22 8.42 -17.82 4.54
N CYS A 23 7.14 -18.15 4.78
CA CYS A 23 6.76 -18.85 5.99
C CYS A 23 7.28 -20.30 5.93
N LYS A 24 8.17 -20.68 6.85
CA LYS A 24 8.68 -22.06 6.98
C LYS A 24 7.64 -22.98 7.65
N GLY A 25 6.36 -22.86 7.29
CA GLY A 25 5.27 -23.57 7.95
C GLY A 25 3.93 -22.87 7.77
N LYS A 26 3.31 -22.46 8.87
CA LYS A 26 2.01 -21.78 8.87
C LYS A 26 2.21 -20.27 9.03
N TYR A 27 1.36 -19.51 8.36
CA TYR A 27 1.17 -18.08 8.57
C TYR A 27 -0.30 -17.81 8.86
N ASN A 28 -0.57 -16.72 9.56
CA ASN A 28 -1.92 -16.26 9.79
C ASN A 28 -2.27 -15.17 8.78
N SER A 29 -3.50 -15.17 8.29
CA SER A 29 -4.00 -14.11 7.42
C SER A 29 -5.15 -13.42 8.11
N ARG A 30 -5.14 -12.10 8.11
CA ARG A 30 -6.26 -11.28 8.58
C ARG A 30 -6.60 -10.21 7.56
N ARG A 31 -7.82 -9.70 7.67
CA ARG A 31 -8.29 -8.59 6.85
C ARG A 31 -7.54 -7.31 7.27
N GLY A 32 -6.96 -6.61 6.31
CA GLY A 32 -6.44 -5.25 6.51
C GLY A 32 -7.55 -4.21 6.40
N ALA A 33 -7.21 -2.92 6.50
CA ALA A 33 -8.22 -1.86 6.38
C ALA A 33 -8.86 -1.80 4.97
N SER A 34 -8.13 -2.23 3.93
CA SER A 34 -8.72 -2.50 2.61
C SER A 34 -9.22 -3.96 2.54
N PRO A 35 -10.47 -4.21 2.06
CA PRO A 35 -10.98 -5.57 1.85
C PRO A 35 -10.15 -6.41 0.88
N VAL A 36 -9.39 -5.76 -0.01
CA VAL A 36 -8.64 -6.39 -1.10
C VAL A 36 -7.20 -6.72 -0.67
N SER A 37 -6.68 -6.01 0.34
CA SER A 37 -5.32 -6.17 0.84
C SER A 37 -5.33 -6.85 2.20
N GLN A 38 -5.14 -8.16 2.21
CA GLN A 38 -4.95 -8.93 3.44
C GLN A 38 -3.55 -8.73 4.01
N VAL A 39 -3.42 -8.93 5.32
CA VAL A 39 -2.14 -8.94 6.02
C VAL A 39 -1.82 -10.37 6.43
N HIS A 40 -0.66 -10.83 6.00
CA HIS A 40 -0.14 -12.17 6.25
C HIS A 40 1.00 -12.08 7.27
N GLU A 41 0.86 -12.75 8.40
CA GLU A 41 1.73 -12.57 9.56
C GLU A 41 2.33 -13.90 10.02
N PHE A 42 3.63 -13.89 10.31
CA PHE A 42 4.33 -15.05 10.86
C PHE A 42 5.63 -14.66 11.57
N ASN A 43 6.09 -15.53 12.49
CA ASN A 43 7.43 -15.44 13.05
C ASN A 43 8.45 -15.96 12.03
N GLY A 44 9.52 -15.20 11.80
CA GLY A 44 10.62 -15.57 10.92
C GLY A 44 11.95 -15.02 11.39
N ASP A 45 12.95 -15.09 10.51
CA ASP A 45 14.26 -14.50 10.71
C ASP A 45 14.44 -13.35 9.72
N PHE A 46 14.91 -12.21 10.19
CA PHE A 46 15.31 -11.08 9.34
C PHE A 46 16.70 -10.62 9.74
N GLN A 47 17.63 -10.59 8.78
CA GLN A 47 19.03 -10.19 9.00
C GLN A 47 19.71 -10.94 10.18
N GLY A 48 19.40 -12.24 10.34
CA GLY A 48 19.98 -13.09 11.39
C GLY A 48 19.38 -12.89 12.79
N SER A 49 18.30 -12.11 12.91
CA SER A 49 17.58 -11.92 14.17
C SER A 49 16.11 -12.38 14.05
N PRO A 50 15.51 -12.94 15.11
CA PRO A 50 14.09 -13.26 15.12
C PRO A 50 13.23 -12.00 14.88
N ALA A 51 12.25 -12.11 13.99
CA ALA A 51 11.37 -11.02 13.61
C ALA A 51 9.92 -11.48 13.43
N TRP A 52 8.99 -10.57 13.71
CA TRP A 52 7.59 -10.67 13.34
C TRP A 52 7.40 -10.07 11.95
N ILE A 53 7.17 -10.93 10.96
CA ILE A 53 7.01 -10.53 9.57
C ILE A 53 5.53 -10.27 9.30
N LYS A 54 5.20 -9.08 8.81
CA LYS A 54 3.88 -8.71 8.30
C LYS A 54 4.02 -8.44 6.80
N ILE A 55 3.29 -9.17 5.96
CA ILE A 55 3.28 -8.99 4.50
C ILE A 55 1.89 -8.53 4.06
N THR A 56 1.83 -7.42 3.35
CA THR A 56 0.60 -6.86 2.77
C THR A 56 0.85 -6.39 1.34
N SER A 57 -0.14 -5.77 0.72
CA SER A 57 -0.02 -5.21 -0.63
C SER A 57 -0.81 -3.92 -0.82
N VAL A 58 -0.39 -3.14 -1.80
CA VAL A 58 -1.22 -2.13 -2.43
C VAL A 58 -2.08 -2.77 -3.53
N ALA A 59 -3.03 -2.02 -4.09
CA ALA A 59 -3.86 -2.45 -5.22
C ALA A 59 -3.58 -1.57 -6.46
N GLY A 60 -2.32 -1.62 -6.93
CA GLY A 60 -1.80 -0.73 -7.98
C GLY A 60 -1.34 0.62 -7.44
N HIS A 61 -1.47 1.68 -8.25
CA HIS A 61 -0.97 3.01 -7.90
C HIS A 61 -1.70 3.61 -6.68
N VAL A 62 -0.92 3.97 -5.65
CA VAL A 62 -1.40 4.64 -4.42
C VAL A 62 -1.71 6.11 -4.67
N TYR A 63 -0.94 6.74 -5.56
CA TYR A 63 -1.12 8.15 -5.94
C TYR A 63 -1.38 8.26 -7.44
N THR A 64 -2.11 9.31 -7.81
CA THR A 64 -2.31 9.76 -9.18
C THR A 64 -1.85 11.20 -9.31
N ILE A 65 -1.48 11.60 -10.52
CA ILE A 65 -1.21 13.01 -10.85
C ILE A 65 -2.47 13.56 -11.51
N ASP A 66 -2.88 14.74 -11.09
CA ASP A 66 -4.09 15.42 -11.57
C ASP A 66 -3.82 16.93 -11.71
N PHE A 67 -4.69 17.66 -12.40
CA PHE A 67 -4.68 19.11 -12.31
C PHE A 67 -5.43 19.58 -11.06
N PRO A 68 -5.20 20.82 -10.59
CA PRO A 68 -6.03 21.43 -9.57
C PRO A 68 -7.52 21.30 -9.91
N PRO A 69 -8.42 21.08 -8.92
CA PRO A 69 -9.83 20.81 -9.17
C PRO A 69 -10.53 21.87 -10.04
N GLU A 70 -10.05 23.11 -9.99
CA GLU A 70 -10.56 24.24 -10.77
C GLU A 70 -10.32 24.07 -12.28
N LEU A 71 -9.33 23.27 -12.67
CA LEU A 71 -8.96 22.99 -14.06
C LEU A 71 -9.56 21.68 -14.60
N ASN A 72 -10.25 20.90 -13.75
CA ASN A 72 -10.82 19.61 -14.12
C ASN A 72 -12.22 19.72 -14.78
N ASN A 73 -12.53 20.87 -15.38
CA ASN A 73 -13.76 21.10 -16.13
C ASN A 73 -13.44 21.46 -17.59
N TRP A 74 -13.62 20.48 -18.47
CA TRP A 74 -13.35 20.60 -19.91
C TRP A 74 -14.15 21.70 -20.61
N ASP A 75 -15.37 22.02 -20.14
CA ASP A 75 -16.23 23.05 -20.74
C ASP A 75 -15.86 24.48 -20.32
N ARG A 76 -15.02 24.62 -19.30
CA ARG A 76 -14.70 25.92 -18.66
C ARG A 76 -13.22 26.29 -18.72
N VAL A 77 -12.37 25.42 -19.25
CA VAL A 77 -10.92 25.58 -19.26
C VAL A 77 -10.42 25.58 -20.69
N ASP A 78 -9.74 26.66 -21.08
CA ASP A 78 -8.97 26.70 -22.32
C ASP A 78 -7.85 25.63 -22.24
N PRO A 79 -7.83 24.63 -23.14
CA PRO A 79 -6.85 23.56 -23.11
C PRO A 79 -5.40 24.05 -23.17
N ALA A 80 -5.14 25.22 -23.77
CA ALA A 80 -3.79 25.79 -23.83
C ALA A 80 -3.23 26.07 -22.42
N LYS A 81 -4.09 26.41 -21.44
CA LYS A 81 -3.68 26.67 -20.06
C LYS A 81 -3.10 25.43 -19.36
N LEU A 82 -3.45 24.23 -19.81
CA LEU A 82 -2.94 22.99 -19.21
C LEU A 82 -1.43 22.82 -19.41
N PHE A 83 -0.84 23.40 -20.47
CA PHE A 83 0.60 23.37 -20.69
C PHE A 83 1.39 24.21 -19.69
N GLU A 84 0.78 25.24 -19.11
CA GLU A 84 1.40 26.15 -18.14
C GLU A 84 0.99 25.85 -16.68
N SER A 85 -0.03 25.01 -16.52
CA SER A 85 -0.61 24.70 -15.21
C SER A 85 0.24 23.69 -14.45
N LYS A 86 0.36 23.91 -13.13
CA LYS A 86 1.01 22.95 -12.23
C LYS A 86 0.09 21.77 -11.98
N THR A 87 0.66 20.57 -12.02
CA THR A 87 -0.03 19.36 -11.59
C THR A 87 0.05 19.19 -10.07
N ILE A 88 -0.93 18.50 -9.49
CA ILE A 88 -0.96 18.08 -8.10
C ILE A 88 -0.85 16.56 -8.01
N GLN A 89 -0.21 16.06 -6.96
CA GLN A 89 -0.27 14.65 -6.59
C GLN A 89 -1.48 14.44 -5.69
N LYS A 90 -2.31 13.46 -6.02
CA LYS A 90 -3.53 13.12 -5.28
C LYS A 90 -3.48 11.66 -4.86
N GLU A 91 -3.84 11.38 -3.61
CA GLU A 91 -4.00 10.00 -3.17
C GLU A 91 -5.20 9.37 -3.89
N ARG A 92 -5.02 8.16 -4.41
CA ARG A 92 -6.09 7.41 -5.05
C ARG A 92 -7.05 6.96 -3.95
N HIS A 93 -8.32 7.38 -4.05
CA HIS A 93 -9.33 7.00 -3.08
C HIS A 93 -9.39 5.49 -2.86
N GLY A 94 -9.18 5.09 -1.62
CA GLY A 94 -9.29 3.72 -1.15
C GLY A 94 -8.19 3.39 -0.16
N PHE A 95 -8.28 3.93 1.07
CA PHE A 95 -7.71 3.44 2.34
C PHE A 95 -6.29 2.85 2.40
N VAL A 96 -5.48 2.86 1.34
CA VAL A 96 -4.24 2.08 1.27
C VAL A 96 -3.18 2.69 2.16
N TRP A 97 -2.95 4.00 2.08
CA TRP A 97 -1.92 4.65 2.90
C TRP A 97 -2.27 4.65 4.39
N GLU A 98 -3.50 5.03 4.72
CA GLU A 98 -3.97 5.05 6.11
C GLU A 98 -3.97 3.63 6.72
N SER A 99 -4.34 2.62 5.93
CA SER A 99 -4.18 1.22 6.35
C SER A 99 -2.72 0.82 6.58
N MET A 100 -1.80 1.25 5.72
CA MET A 100 -0.37 0.94 5.88
C MET A 100 0.21 1.65 7.11
N LEU A 101 -0.24 2.87 7.40
CA LEU A 101 0.14 3.60 8.61
C LEU A 101 -0.43 2.94 9.86
N GLU A 102 -1.71 2.55 9.87
CA GLU A 102 -2.28 1.76 10.98
C GLU A 102 -1.49 0.48 11.23
N GLU A 103 -1.07 -0.22 10.16
CA GLU A 103 -0.26 -1.43 10.27
C GLU A 103 1.16 -1.21 10.79
N LEU A 104 1.73 -0.03 10.52
CA LEU A 104 3.04 0.41 11.03
C LEU A 104 2.97 0.96 12.46
N LEU A 105 1.84 1.54 12.86
CA LEU A 105 1.68 2.28 14.11
C LEU A 105 1.01 1.47 15.23
N HIS A 106 0.26 0.41 14.91
CA HIS A 106 -0.26 -0.51 15.92
C HIS A 106 0.79 -1.55 16.33
N GLU A 107 1.39 -1.29 17.50
CA GLU A 107 2.14 -2.23 18.34
C GLU A 107 1.26 -3.35 18.90
#